data_AF-T1APT4-F1
#
_entry.id   AF-T1APT4-F1
#
_cell.length_a   1.000
_cell.length_b   1.000
_cell.length_c   1.000
_cell.angle_alpha   90.00
_cell.angle_beta   90.00
_cell.angle_gamma   90.00
#
_symmetry.space_group_name_H-M   'P 1'
#
loop_
_entity.id
_entity.type
_entity.pdbx_description
1 polymer ?
#
loop_
_entity_poly.entity_id
_entity_poly.type
_entity_poly.pdbx_seq_one_letter_code
_entity_poly.pdbx_strand_id
1 'polypeptide(L)'
;MAVPLTALAEHLEAKSVSRVDLHRDLHGFTLLDAPRAILTLGAQEFVQIYGWTTQRLLIFAGVRYGRSPMVAIRAHPLKPAAVLFSAPGRIDPLAVRLSEVENIPLLTTPHGPKEILASLEEI
;
A
#
# COMPACT_ATOMS: atom_id res chain seq x y z
N MET A 1 -9.49 12.81 -9.63
CA MET A 1 -9.62 11.97 -10.84
C MET A 1 -9.41 10.52 -10.42
N ALA A 2 -10.04 9.55 -11.06
CA ALA A 2 -9.82 8.13 -10.77
C ALA A 2 -8.65 7.63 -11.64
N VAL A 3 -7.70 6.89 -11.04
CA VAL A 3 -6.51 6.38 -11.71
C VAL A 3 -6.51 4.84 -11.63
N PRO A 4 -6.47 4.12 -12.77
CA PRO A 4 -6.39 2.66 -12.75
C PRO A 4 -5.12 2.18 -12.04
N LEU A 5 -5.26 1.19 -11.16
CA LEU A 5 -4.13 0.61 -10.42
C LEU A 5 -3.08 0.02 -11.36
N THR A 6 -3.47 -0.54 -12.51
CA THR A 6 -2.55 -1.06 -13.52
C THR A 6 -1.65 0.03 -14.11
N ALA A 7 -2.24 1.16 -14.50
CA ALA A 7 -1.48 2.29 -15.04
C ALA A 7 -0.51 2.87 -13.99
N LEU A 8 -0.96 2.97 -12.74
CA LEU A 8 -0.10 3.41 -11.64
C LEU A 8 1.03 2.41 -11.35
N ALA A 9 0.75 1.10 -11.43
CA ALA A 9 1.76 0.07 -11.24
C ALA A 9 2.83 0.13 -12.32
N GLU A 10 2.46 0.35 -13.58
CA GLU A 10 3.41 0.55 -14.68
C GLU A 10 4.29 1.79 -14.45
N HIS A 11 3.69 2.92 -14.10
CA HIS A 11 4.41 4.18 -13.83
C HIS A 11 5.42 4.07 -12.68
N LEU A 12 5.09 3.30 -11.64
CA LEU A 12 5.94 3.09 -10.46
C LEU A 12 6.86 1.86 -10.59
N GLU A 13 6.94 1.23 -11.75
CA GLU A 13 7.66 -0.04 -11.96
C GLU A 13 7.29 -1.12 -10.90
N ALA A 14 6.04 -1.09 -10.45
CA ALA A 14 5.54 -1.91 -9.38
C ALA A 14 5.16 -3.30 -9.88
N LYS A 15 5.57 -4.32 -9.13
CA LYS A 15 5.30 -5.73 -9.41
C LYS A 15 4.32 -6.27 -8.39
N SER A 16 3.27 -6.97 -8.85
CA SER A 16 2.38 -7.70 -7.95
C SER A 16 3.13 -8.87 -7.30
N VAL A 17 2.92 -9.04 -6.00
CA VAL A 17 3.44 -10.16 -5.21
C VAL A 17 2.33 -11.08 -4.69
N SER A 18 1.07 -10.74 -4.95
CA SER A 18 -0.10 -11.57 -4.62
C SER A 18 -0.86 -11.97 -5.89
N ARG A 19 -1.76 -12.95 -5.74
CA ARG A 19 -2.62 -13.43 -6.84
C ARG A 19 -3.88 -12.59 -7.04
N VAL A 20 -4.05 -11.52 -6.28
CA VAL A 20 -5.20 -10.62 -6.40
C VAL A 20 -5.04 -9.77 -7.66
N ASP A 21 -6.12 -9.65 -8.44
CA ASP A 21 -6.11 -8.88 -9.68
C ASP A 21 -5.97 -7.37 -9.43
N LEU A 22 -5.48 -6.65 -10.43
CA LEU A 22 -5.24 -5.21 -10.35
C LEU A 22 -6.40 -4.36 -10.92
N HIS A 23 -7.58 -4.94 -11.20
CA HIS A 23 -8.69 -4.23 -11.86
C HIS A 23 -9.47 -3.36 -10.88
N ARG A 24 -8.87 -2.22 -10.51
CA ARG A 24 -9.42 -1.27 -9.53
C ARG A 24 -9.02 0.15 -9.90
N ASP A 25 -9.94 1.08 -9.67
CA ASP A 25 -9.65 2.50 -9.76
C ASP A 25 -9.31 3.07 -8.39
N LEU A 26 -8.29 3.93 -8.36
CA LEU A 26 -7.82 4.62 -7.18
C LEU A 26 -8.28 6.09 -7.21
N HIS A 27 -8.70 6.60 -6.07
CA HIS A 27 -9.11 8.00 -5.85
C HIS A 27 -8.11 8.77 -4.99
N GLY A 28 -6.92 8.20 -4.77
CA GLY A 28 -5.83 8.83 -4.03
C GLY A 28 -4.76 7.85 -3.60
N PHE A 29 -3.77 8.37 -2.91
CA PHE A 29 -2.69 7.60 -2.32
C PHE A 29 -2.29 8.19 -0.97
N THR A 30 -1.72 7.36 -0.10
CA THR A 30 -1.12 7.81 1.17
C THR A 30 0.23 7.12 1.32
N LEU A 31 1.29 7.92 1.45
CA LEU A 31 2.65 7.43 1.74
C LEU A 31 2.91 7.43 3.25
N LEU A 32 3.33 6.29 3.77
CA LEU A 32 3.55 6.05 5.19
C LEU A 32 4.99 5.57 5.43
N ASP A 33 5.66 6.18 6.39
CA ASP A 33 6.87 5.60 6.99
C ASP A 33 6.42 4.50 7.97
N ALA A 34 6.56 3.23 7.59
CA ALA A 34 5.95 2.12 8.32
C ALA A 34 6.42 1.99 9.78
N PRO A 35 7.74 2.02 10.09
CA PRO A 35 8.22 2.05 11.47
C PRO A 35 7.63 3.19 12.29
N ARG A 36 7.62 4.42 11.76
CA ARG A 36 7.03 5.55 12.49
C ARG A 36 5.53 5.40 12.65
N ALA A 37 4.82 5.09 11.57
CA ALA A 37 3.37 4.96 11.54
C ALA A 37 2.85 3.95 12.58
N ILE A 38 3.49 2.78 12.71
CA ILE A 38 3.08 1.77 13.70
C ILE A 38 3.32 2.24 15.13
N LEU A 39 4.38 3.03 15.36
CA LEU A 39 4.72 3.52 16.71
C LEU A 39 3.88 4.73 17.12
N THR A 40 3.40 5.53 16.16
CA THR A 40 2.73 6.81 16.44
C THR A 40 1.23 6.80 16.23
N LEU A 41 0.71 5.90 15.38
CA LEU A 41 -0.73 5.86 15.08
C LEU A 41 -1.41 4.89 16.03
N GLY A 42 -2.30 5.42 16.86
CA GLY A 42 -3.28 4.61 17.56
C GLY A 42 -4.40 4.15 16.62
N ALA A 43 -5.34 3.37 17.16
CA ALA A 43 -6.43 2.80 16.38
C ALA A 43 -7.31 3.87 15.71
N GLN A 44 -7.51 5.02 16.37
CA GLN A 44 -8.36 6.10 15.85
C GLN A 44 -7.62 6.93 14.78
N GLU A 45 -6.32 7.10 14.92
CA GLU A 45 -5.47 7.81 13.97
C GLU A 45 -5.25 6.99 12.69
N PHE A 46 -5.40 5.66 12.75
CA PHE A 46 -5.33 4.80 11.56
C PHE A 46 -6.40 5.15 10.52
N VAL A 47 -7.57 5.66 10.95
CA VAL A 47 -8.61 6.16 10.04
C VAL A 47 -8.10 7.34 9.20
N GLN A 48 -7.23 8.18 9.76
CA GLN A 48 -6.70 9.37 9.07
C GLN A 48 -5.86 9.02 7.85
N ILE A 49 -5.25 7.83 7.83
CA ILE A 49 -4.49 7.30 6.69
C ILE A 49 -5.38 7.21 5.43
N TYR A 50 -6.67 6.94 5.61
CA TYR A 50 -7.64 6.83 4.51
C TYR A 50 -8.19 8.19 4.05
N GLY A 51 -7.80 9.31 4.66
CA GLY A 51 -8.30 10.64 4.30
C GLY A 51 -9.82 10.65 4.09
N TRP A 52 -10.26 11.10 2.92
CA TRP A 52 -11.69 11.17 2.54
C TRP A 52 -12.28 9.88 1.95
N THR A 53 -11.45 8.88 1.57
CA THR A 53 -11.92 7.67 0.90
C THR A 53 -10.95 6.50 1.09
N THR A 54 -11.49 5.31 1.36
CA THR A 54 -10.72 4.07 1.43
C THR A 54 -10.30 3.55 0.06
N GLN A 55 -10.89 4.07 -1.03
CA GLN A 55 -10.57 3.69 -2.40
C GLN A 55 -9.25 4.33 -2.86
N ARG A 56 -8.17 4.04 -2.15
CA ARG A 56 -6.83 4.62 -2.35
C ARG A 56 -5.73 3.58 -2.21
N LEU A 57 -4.55 3.90 -2.73
CA LEU A 57 -3.34 3.13 -2.55
C LEU A 57 -2.64 3.50 -1.23
N LEU A 58 -2.35 2.52 -0.38
CA LEU A 58 -1.46 2.74 0.76
C LEU A 58 -0.05 2.31 0.41
N ILE A 59 0.89 3.25 0.52
CA ILE A 59 2.29 3.04 0.18
C ILE A 59 3.08 3.02 1.48
N PHE A 60 3.75 1.92 1.78
CA PHE A 60 4.58 1.80 2.98
C PHE A 60 6.07 1.82 2.61
N ALA A 61 6.78 2.84 3.09
CA ALA A 61 8.23 2.94 3.05
C ALA A 61 8.85 2.38 4.33
N GLY A 62 10.14 2.03 4.28
CA GLY A 62 10.86 1.48 5.43
C GLY A 62 10.43 0.07 5.83
N VAL A 63 9.76 -0.65 4.93
CA VAL A 63 9.27 -2.01 5.18
C VAL A 63 10.34 -3.04 4.82
N ARG A 64 10.78 -3.84 5.79
CA ARG A 64 11.68 -4.97 5.50
C ARG A 64 10.95 -6.22 5.01
N TYR A 65 9.82 -6.55 5.65
CA TYR A 65 9.08 -7.81 5.43
C TYR A 65 7.58 -7.67 5.14
N GLY A 66 6.92 -6.62 5.62
CA GLY A 66 5.52 -6.32 5.29
C GLY A 66 4.45 -7.01 6.14
N ARG A 67 4.84 -7.89 7.07
CA ARG A 67 3.89 -8.58 7.97
C ARG A 67 3.08 -7.61 8.83
N SER A 68 3.75 -6.68 9.52
CA SER A 68 3.08 -5.76 10.45
C SER A 68 2.06 -4.84 9.76
N PRO A 69 2.36 -4.20 8.61
CA PRO A 69 1.35 -3.45 7.84
C PRO A 69 0.11 -4.28 7.48
N MET A 70 0.30 -5.52 7.00
CA MET A 70 -0.82 -6.36 6.59
C MET A 70 -1.65 -6.87 7.77
N VAL A 71 -1.03 -7.14 8.93
CA VAL A 71 -1.76 -7.49 10.15
C VAL A 71 -2.59 -6.31 10.64
N ALA A 72 -2.06 -5.08 10.61
CA ALA A 72 -2.81 -3.89 10.97
C ALA A 72 -4.01 -3.67 10.03
N ILE A 73 -3.80 -3.81 8.71
CA ILE A 73 -4.88 -3.76 7.72
C ILE A 73 -5.94 -4.83 7.99
N ARG A 74 -5.53 -6.07 8.32
CA ARG A 74 -6.46 -7.17 8.62
C ARG A 74 -7.32 -6.89 9.86
N ALA A 75 -6.71 -6.34 10.91
CA ALA A 75 -7.34 -6.05 12.18
C ALA A 75 -8.32 -4.86 12.10
N HIS A 76 -8.06 -3.90 11.20
CA HIS A 76 -8.89 -2.72 11.06
C HIS A 76 -10.10 -2.98 10.13
N PRO A 77 -11.31 -2.43 10.41
CA PRO A 77 -12.49 -2.65 9.55
C PRO A 77 -12.36 -1.99 8.18
N LEU A 78 -11.73 -0.82 8.10
CA LEU A 78 -11.47 -0.11 6.84
C LEU A 78 -10.35 -0.78 6.05
N LYS A 79 -10.56 -1.00 4.75
CA LYS A 79 -9.63 -1.66 3.83
C LYS A 79 -9.24 -0.75 2.68
N PRO A 80 -7.95 -0.67 2.30
CA PRO A 80 -7.53 0.10 1.14
C PRO A 80 -7.92 -0.61 -0.16
N ALA A 81 -7.91 0.13 -1.28
CA ALA A 81 -8.07 -0.47 -2.60
C ALA A 81 -6.87 -1.35 -2.99
N ALA A 82 -5.66 -0.95 -2.59
CA ALA A 82 -4.41 -1.66 -2.83
C ALA A 82 -3.31 -1.24 -1.83
N VAL A 83 -2.25 -2.05 -1.77
CA VAL A 83 -1.06 -1.79 -0.95
C VAL A 83 0.21 -1.90 -1.80
N LEU A 84 1.12 -0.94 -1.63
CA LEU A 84 2.45 -0.94 -2.25
C LEU A 84 3.52 -0.89 -1.16
N PHE A 85 4.51 -1.76 -1.23
CA PHE A 85 5.73 -1.64 -0.44
C PHE A 85 6.84 -0.98 -1.26
N SER A 86 7.39 0.11 -0.74
CA SER A 86 8.48 0.88 -1.35
C SER A 86 9.83 0.30 -0.95
N ALA A 87 10.65 -0.02 -1.95
CA ALA A 87 11.99 -0.61 -1.83
C ALA A 87 12.11 -1.65 -0.69
N PRO A 88 11.22 -2.66 -0.62
CA PRO A 88 11.21 -3.57 0.49
C PRO A 88 12.42 -4.51 0.47
N GLY A 89 12.69 -5.14 1.61
CA GLY A 89 13.56 -6.31 1.67
C GLY A 89 12.87 -7.54 1.08
N ARG A 90 12.91 -8.66 1.81
CA ARG A 90 12.20 -9.88 1.41
C ARG A 90 10.75 -9.81 1.88
N ILE A 91 9.79 -10.04 1.00
CA ILE A 91 8.37 -10.09 1.40
C ILE A 91 8.08 -11.36 2.22
N ASP A 92 7.40 -11.17 3.35
CA ASP A 92 6.95 -12.26 4.20
C ASP A 92 5.78 -13.03 3.56
N PRO A 93 5.80 -14.37 3.52
CA PRO A 93 4.69 -15.15 2.98
C PRO A 93 3.34 -14.85 3.65
N LEU A 94 3.32 -14.51 4.94
CA LEU A 94 2.07 -14.16 5.63
C LEU A 94 1.49 -12.84 5.09
N ALA A 95 2.32 -11.87 4.72
CA ALA A 95 1.84 -10.62 4.13
C ALA A 95 1.09 -10.86 2.82
N VAL A 96 1.64 -11.75 1.96
CA VAL A 96 0.99 -12.18 0.72
C VAL A 96 -0.32 -12.90 1.02
N ARG A 97 -0.33 -13.86 1.95
CA ARG A 97 -1.54 -14.61 2.31
C ARG A 97 -2.64 -13.71 2.88
N LEU A 98 -2.28 -12.73 3.72
CA LEU A 98 -3.24 -11.75 4.24
C LEU A 98 -3.83 -10.89 3.12
N SER A 99 -3.00 -10.49 2.14
CA SER A 99 -3.48 -9.73 0.98
C SER A 99 -4.51 -10.52 0.16
N GLU A 100 -4.27 -11.81 -0.05
CA GLU A 100 -5.20 -12.70 -0.77
C GLU A 100 -6.50 -12.91 0.01
N VAL A 101 -6.42 -13.14 1.32
CA VAL A 101 -7.60 -13.33 2.19
C VAL A 101 -8.48 -12.08 2.23
N GLU A 102 -7.88 -10.90 2.27
CA GLU A 102 -8.61 -9.63 2.30
C GLU A 102 -9.03 -9.14 0.90
N ASN A 103 -8.64 -9.86 -0.16
CA ASN A 103 -8.82 -9.43 -1.55
C ASN A 103 -8.23 -8.04 -1.82
N ILE A 104 -7.00 -7.80 -1.36
CA ILE A 104 -6.25 -6.55 -1.53
C ILE A 104 -4.99 -6.84 -2.37
N PRO A 105 -4.78 -6.17 -3.51
CA PRO A 105 -3.56 -6.25 -4.28
C PRO A 105 -2.38 -5.80 -3.45
N LEU A 106 -1.33 -6.62 -3.47
CA LEU A 106 -0.07 -6.29 -2.84
C LEU A 106 0.99 -6.17 -3.90
N LEU A 107 1.59 -4.99 -3.99
CA LEU A 107 2.63 -4.66 -4.95
C LEU A 107 3.93 -4.31 -4.24
N THR A 108 5.02 -4.37 -4.99
CA THR A 108 6.34 -3.89 -4.56
C THR A 108 6.98 -3.08 -5.67
N THR A 109 7.68 -2.01 -5.34
CA THR A 109 8.48 -1.22 -6.29
C THR A 109 9.93 -1.15 -5.80
N PRO A 110 10.93 -1.12 -6.70
CA PRO A 110 12.32 -0.86 -6.31
C PRO A 110 12.53 0.58 -5.79
N HIS A 111 11.60 1.49 -6.07
CA HIS A 111 11.73 2.91 -5.80
C HIS A 111 11.53 3.26 -4.32
N GLY A 112 12.36 4.19 -3.84
CA GLY A 112 12.25 4.76 -2.51
C GLY A 112 11.13 5.80 -2.39
N PRO A 113 10.81 6.27 -1.17
CA PRO A 113 9.70 7.18 -0.93
C PRO A 113 9.81 8.51 -1.70
N LYS A 114 11.03 9.04 -1.90
CA LYS A 114 11.24 10.29 -2.63
C LYS A 114 10.94 10.17 -4.11
N GLU A 115 11.41 9.08 -4.73
CA GLU A 115 11.18 8.79 -6.15
C GLU A 115 9.68 8.56 -6.40
N ILE A 116 9.03 7.78 -5.54
CA ILE A 116 7.58 7.56 -5.60
C ILE A 116 6.82 8.88 -5.51
N LEU A 117 7.17 9.78 -4.57
CA LEU A 117 6.49 11.08 -4.47
C LEU A 117 6.63 11.91 -5.74
N ALA A 118 7.84 12.01 -6.28
CA ALA A 118 8.07 12.74 -7.54
C ALA A 118 7.26 12.14 -8.69
N SER A 119 7.25 10.80 -8.83
CA SER A 119 6.44 10.12 -9.85
C SER A 119 4.94 10.35 -9.68
N LEU A 120 4.44 10.46 -8.45
CA LEU A 120 3.02 10.67 -8.17
C LEU A 120 2.55 12.11 -8.40
N GLU A 121 3.47 13.10 -8.34
CA GLU A 121 3.17 14.51 -8.63
C GLU A 121 2.94 14.76 -10.14
N GLU A 122 3.37 13.84 -11.00
CA GLU A 122 3.25 13.91 -12.45
C GLU A 122 1.91 13.34 -12.99
N ILE A 123 1.06 12.79 -12.11
CA ILE A 123 -0.22 12.13 -12.44
C ILE A 123 -1.42 13.01 -12.04
#